data_AF-A0A8J2NW46-F1
#
_entry.id   AF-A0A8J2NW46-F1
#
_cell.length_a   1.000
_cell.length_b   1.000
_cell.length_c   1.000
_cell.angle_alpha   90.00
_cell.angle_beta   90.00
_cell.angle_gamma   90.00
#
_symmetry.space_group_name_H-M   'P 1'
#
loop_
_entity.id
_entity.type
_entity.pdbx_description
1 polymer ?
#
loop_
_entity_poly.entity_id
_entity_poly.type
_entity_poly.pdbx_seq_one_letter_code
_entity_poly.pdbx_strand_id
1 'polypeptide(L)'
;MVNDLLRSLAKSKFTFGIHLGVGHVFAVIGLALIFLGEIKLQTIIFAEVLADFAGFGITVGAHRLWTHRCFKARTPLKILLATCFAFTGQGSLWL
;
A
#
# COMPACT_ATOMS: atom_id res chain seq x y z
N MET A 1 23.22 -1.97 29.02
CA MET A 1 22.92 -3.33 28.51
C MET A 1 21.42 -3.65 28.47
N VAL A 2 20.70 -3.73 29.60
CA VAL A 2 19.24 -4.01 29.60
C VAL A 2 18.44 -2.89 28.90
N ASN A 3 18.72 -1.62 29.20
CA ASN A 3 18.05 -0.49 28.55
C ASN A 3 18.36 -0.36 27.05
N ASP A 4 19.53 -0.81 26.61
CA ASP A 4 19.92 -0.82 25.20
C ASP A 4 19.22 -1.96 24.45
N LEU A 5 19.08 -3.12 25.09
CA LEU A 5 18.29 -4.25 24.58
C LEU A 5 16.82 -3.86 24.44
N LEU A 6 16.24 -3.21 25.45
CA LEU A 6 14.86 -2.71 25.42
C LEU A 6 14.66 -1.64 24.33
N ARG A 7 15.62 -0.72 24.14
CA ARG A 7 15.60 0.25 23.02
C ARG A 7 15.76 -0.42 21.65
N SER A 8 16.52 -1.51 21.56
CA SER A 8 16.68 -2.31 20.33
C SER A 8 15.41 -3.07 19.97
N LEU A 9 14.73 -3.65 20.96
CA LEU A 9 13.44 -4.32 20.78
C LEU A 9 12.32 -3.33 20.41
N ALA A 10 12.31 -2.14 21.03
CA ALA A 10 11.37 -1.06 20.71
C ALA A 10 11.57 -0.47 19.30
N LYS A 11 12.79 -0.53 18.75
CA LYS A 11 13.08 -0.18 17.35
C LYS A 11 12.90 -1.35 16.37
N SER A 12 12.50 -2.53 16.85
CA SER A 12 12.49 -3.70 15.99
C SER A 12 11.44 -3.55 14.88
N LYS A 13 11.88 -3.77 13.64
CA LYS A 13 11.00 -3.89 12.48
C LYS A 13 10.18 -5.19 12.51
N PHE A 14 10.19 -5.91 13.64
CA PHE A 14 9.52 -7.17 13.84
C PHE A 14 8.00 -7.03 13.65
N THR A 15 7.40 -5.98 14.23
CA THR A 15 5.98 -5.66 14.02
C THR A 15 5.67 -5.44 12.54
N PHE A 16 6.52 -4.71 11.81
CA PHE A 16 6.34 -4.50 10.36
C PHE A 16 6.45 -5.83 9.57
N GLY A 17 7.42 -6.68 9.94
CA GLY A 17 7.57 -8.02 9.36
C GLY A 17 6.34 -8.90 9.57
N ILE A 18 5.70 -8.83 10.75
CA ILE A 18 4.44 -9.54 11.02
C ILE A 18 3.32 -9.05 10.09
N HIS A 19 3.16 -7.73 9.93
CA HIS A 19 2.11 -7.18 9.06
C HIS A 19 2.30 -7.63 7.61
N LEU A 20 3.54 -7.60 7.11
CA LEU A 20 3.86 -8.12 5.78
C LEU A 20 3.56 -9.62 5.66
N GLY A 21 3.99 -10.43 6.64
CA GLY A 21 3.75 -11.87 6.64
C GLY A 21 2.26 -12.22 6.58
N VAL A 22 1.46 -11.57 7.44
CA VAL A 22 0.00 -11.76 7.46
C VAL A 22 -0.64 -11.37 6.12
N GLY A 23 -0.22 -10.25 5.52
CA GLY A 23 -0.70 -9.83 4.20
C GLY A 23 -0.42 -10.87 3.10
N HIS A 24 0.76 -11.48 3.09
CA HIS A 24 1.11 -12.50 2.09
C HIS A 24 0.33 -13.80 2.30
N VAL A 25 0.07 -14.20 3.55
CA VAL A 25 -0.79 -15.36 3.85
C VAL A 25 -2.20 -15.14 3.30
N PHE A 26 -2.79 -13.95 3.51
CA PHE A 26 -4.09 -13.61 2.92
C PHE A 26 -4.08 -13.62 1.39
N ALA A 27 -3.00 -13.14 0.76
CA ALA A 27 -2.86 -13.18 -0.69
C ALA A 27 -2.84 -14.62 -1.24
N VAL A 28 -2.12 -15.54 -0.59
CA VAL A 28 -2.08 -16.95 -0.98
C VAL A 28 -3.45 -17.61 -0.82
N ILE A 29 -4.16 -17.33 0.28
CA ILE A 29 -5.52 -17.84 0.50
C ILE A 29 -6.48 -17.30 -0.58
N GLY A 30 -6.42 -15.99 -0.86
CA GLY A 30 -7.25 -15.37 -1.89
C GLY A 30 -7.01 -15.97 -3.28
N LEU A 31 -5.74 -16.20 -3.63
CA LEU A 31 -5.37 -16.85 -4.88
C LEU A 31 -5.90 -18.29 -4.97
N ALA A 32 -5.81 -19.05 -3.88
CA ALA A 32 -6.38 -20.40 -3.82
C ALA A 32 -7.90 -20.38 -4.02
N LEU A 33 -8.62 -19.45 -3.38
CA LEU A 33 -10.08 -19.31 -3.54
C LEU A 33 -10.48 -18.93 -4.99
N ILE A 34 -9.66 -18.13 -5.68
CA ILE A 34 -9.87 -17.82 -7.10
C ILE A 34 -9.76 -19.10 -7.94
N PHE A 35 -8.71 -19.91 -7.74
CA PHE A 35 -8.52 -21.16 -8.50
C PHE A 35 -9.56 -22.24 -8.20
N LEU A 36 -10.12 -22.24 -6.98
CA LEU A 36 -11.22 -23.13 -6.60
C LEU A 36 -12.58 -22.68 -7.16
N GLY A 37 -12.68 -21.48 -7.76
CA GLY A 37 -13.92 -20.98 -8.34
C GLY A 37 -14.92 -20.41 -7.33
N GLU A 38 -14.49 -20.20 -6.09
CA GLU A 38 -15.33 -19.68 -4.98
C GLU A 38 -15.53 -18.16 -5.05
N ILE A 39 -14.76 -17.46 -5.89
CA ILE A 39 -14.76 -16.00 -6.02
C ILE A 39 -15.45 -15.57 -7.31
N LYS A 40 -16.38 -14.62 -7.20
CA LYS A 40 -17.06 -14.02 -8.35
C LYS A 40 -16.09 -13.20 -9.18
N LEU A 41 -16.24 -13.24 -10.51
CA LEU A 41 -15.46 -12.41 -11.43
C LEU A 41 -15.52 -10.92 -11.09
N GLN A 42 -16.67 -10.44 -10.60
CA GLN A 42 -16.85 -9.06 -10.11
C GLN A 42 -15.85 -8.68 -9.02
N THR A 43 -15.55 -9.59 -8.10
CA THR A 43 -14.58 -9.37 -7.01
C THR A 43 -13.16 -9.28 -7.54
N ILE A 44 -12.81 -10.10 -8.54
CA ILE A 44 -11.49 -10.08 -9.18
C ILE A 44 -11.30 -8.74 -9.91
N ILE A 45 -12.28 -8.34 -10.72
CA ILE A 45 -12.23 -7.06 -11.45
C ILE A 45 -12.15 -5.89 -10.46
N PHE A 46 -12.93 -5.93 -9.38
CA PHE A 46 -12.89 -4.90 -8.35
C PHE A 46 -11.51 -4.81 -7.67
N ALA A 47 -10.87 -5.94 -7.38
CA ALA A 47 -9.53 -5.97 -6.80
C ALA A 47 -8.47 -5.37 -7.75
N GLU A 48 -8.51 -5.71 -9.04
CA GLU A 48 -7.60 -5.14 -10.05
C GLU A 48 -7.80 -3.64 -10.21
N VAL A 49 -9.04 -3.17 -10.30
CA VAL A 49 -9.34 -1.72 -10.39
C VAL A 49 -8.83 -0.96 -9.17
N LEU A 50 -8.99 -1.52 -7.97
CA LEU A 50 -8.42 -0.93 -6.75
C LEU A 50 -6.89 -0.93 -6.74
N ALA A 51 -6.25 -1.99 -7.24
CA ALA A 51 -4.81 -2.08 -7.33
C ALA A 51 -4.24 -1.00 -8.28
N ASP A 52 -4.84 -0.84 -9.45
CA ASP A 52 -4.48 0.22 -10.39
C ASP A 52 -4.71 1.61 -9.81
N PHE A 53 -5.85 1.81 -9.14
CA PHE A 53 -6.16 3.07 -8.46
C PHE A 53 -5.11 3.43 -7.40
N ALA A 54 -4.66 2.46 -6.60
CA ALA A 54 -3.56 2.65 -5.66
C ALA A 54 -2.22 2.91 -6.37
N GLY A 55 -1.94 2.17 -7.45
CA GLY A 55 -0.74 2.32 -8.28
C GLY A 55 -0.61 3.72 -8.91
N PHE A 56 -1.71 4.35 -9.31
CA PHE A 56 -1.72 5.75 -9.76
C PHE A 56 -1.30 6.72 -8.65
N GLY A 57 -1.72 6.47 -7.41
CA GLY A 57 -1.30 7.22 -6.24
C GLY A 57 0.22 7.22 -6.05
N ILE A 58 0.88 6.08 -6.29
CA ILE A 58 2.34 5.96 -6.23
C ILE A 58 2.99 6.64 -7.42
N THR A 59 2.63 6.24 -8.63
CA THR A 59 3.37 6.59 -9.86
C THR A 59 3.13 8.02 -10.29
N VAL A 60 1.88 8.48 -10.32
CA VAL A 60 1.50 9.83 -10.74
C VAL A 60 1.56 10.78 -9.54
N GLY A 61 1.11 10.32 -8.38
CA GLY A 61 1.15 11.06 -7.13
C GLY A 61 2.56 11.15 -6.56
N ALA A 62 2.90 10.21 -5.68
CA ALA A 62 4.12 10.27 -4.85
C ALA A 62 5.36 10.54 -5.71
N HIS A 63 5.57 9.74 -6.75
CA HIS A 63 6.75 9.80 -7.60
C HIS A 63 6.79 11.06 -8.49
N ARG A 64 5.81 11.26 -9.38
CA ARG A 64 5.87 12.36 -10.38
C ARG A 64 5.47 13.73 -9.82
N LEU A 65 4.41 13.80 -9.01
CA LEU A 65 3.87 15.06 -8.51
C LEU A 65 4.57 15.55 -7.23
N TRP A 66 4.80 14.68 -6.25
CA TRP A 66 5.37 15.08 -4.95
C TRP A 66 6.90 15.00 -4.90
N THR A 67 7.51 13.96 -5.44
CA THR A 67 8.98 13.78 -5.44
C THR A 67 9.64 14.56 -6.58
N HIS A 68 9.28 14.30 -7.84
CA HIS A 68 9.97 14.89 -9.00
C HIS A 68 9.40 16.21 -9.50
N ARG A 69 8.23 16.64 -9.00
CA ARG A 69 7.57 17.90 -9.41
C ARG A 69 7.42 18.04 -10.93
N CYS A 70 7.19 16.94 -11.66
CA CYS A 70 7.15 16.91 -13.13
C CYS A 70 6.04 17.79 -13.74
N PHE A 71 4.97 18.05 -12.98
CA PHE A 71 3.87 18.90 -13.41
C PHE A 71 3.21 19.60 -12.20
N LYS A 72 2.47 20.69 -12.48
CA LYS A 72 1.68 21.40 -11.47
C LYS A 72 0.22 20.96 -11.54
N ALA A 73 -0.23 20.22 -10.53
CA ALA A 73 -1.63 19.84 -10.37
C ALA A 73 -2.45 20.92 -9.65
N ARG A 74 -3.72 21.10 -10.04
CA ARG A 74 -4.71 21.87 -9.25
C ARG A 74 -5.16 21.06 -8.03
N THR A 75 -5.69 21.74 -7.01
CA THR A 75 -6.15 21.14 -5.75
C THR A 75 -7.01 19.88 -5.88
N PRO A 76 -8.04 19.80 -6.75
CA PRO A 76 -8.85 18.57 -6.85
C PRO A 76 -8.03 17.34 -7.27
N LEU A 77 -7.10 17.50 -8.21
CA LEU A 77 -6.23 16.41 -8.65
C LEU A 77 -5.24 16.01 -7.55
N LYS A 78 -4.73 16.97 -6.77
CA LYS A 78 -3.87 16.67 -5.62
C LYS A 78 -4.58 15.83 -4.58
N ILE A 79 -5.84 16.17 -4.28
CA ILE A 79 -6.66 15.42 -3.32
C ILE A 79 -6.92 14.00 -3.85
N LEU A 80 -7.34 13.88 -5.12
CA LEU A 80 -7.56 12.57 -5.74
C LEU A 80 -6.32 11.68 -5.64
N LEU A 81 -5.16 12.18 -6.06
CA LEU A 81 -3.90 11.42 -6.03
C LEU A 81 -3.44 11.09 -4.60
N ALA A 82 -3.74 11.95 -3.62
CA ALA A 82 -3.42 11.69 -2.23
C ALA A 82 -4.32 10.59 -1.65
N THR A 83 -5.61 10.60 -2.01
CA THR A 83 -6.54 9.52 -1.68
C THR A 83 -6.09 8.21 -2.32
N CYS A 84 -5.74 8.20 -3.62
CA CYS A 84 -5.17 7.03 -4.29
C CYS A 84 -3.95 6.49 -3.54
N PHE A 85 -3.03 7.36 -3.12
CA PHE A 85 -1.83 6.96 -2.40
C PHE A 85 -2.16 6.38 -1.02
N ALA A 86 -3.18 6.87 -0.32
CA ALA A 86 -3.58 6.35 0.98
C ALA A 86 -3.99 4.86 0.94
N PHE A 87 -4.53 4.37 -0.18
CA PHE A 87 -4.85 2.94 -0.37
C PHE A 87 -3.61 2.03 -0.42
N THR A 88 -2.41 2.58 -0.64
CA THR A 88 -1.19 1.79 -0.83
C THR A 88 -0.56 1.32 0.49
N GLY A 89 -0.89 1.96 1.60
CA GLY A 89 -0.29 1.66 2.91
C GLY A 89 1.22 1.96 3.00
N GLN A 90 1.81 2.71 2.07
CA GLN A 90 3.27 2.97 2.02
C GLN A 90 3.75 4.10 2.95
N GLY A 91 2.99 4.42 4.01
CA GLY A 91 3.31 5.50 4.95
C GLY A 91 2.83 6.87 4.46
N SER A 92 3.45 7.93 4.99
CA SER A 92 3.09 9.30 4.65
C SER A 92 3.72 9.74 3.32
N LEU A 93 2.98 10.58 2.58
CA LEU A 93 3.48 11.26 1.36
C LEU A 93 4.69 12.16 1.59
N TRP A 94 4.92 12.51 2.85
CA TRP A 94 5.98 13.40 3.31
C TRP A 94 6.82 12.60 4.31
N LEU A 95 8.13 12.56 4.08
CA LEU A 95 9.12 12.02 5.03
C LEU A 95 9.45 13.06 6.09
#